data_AF-A0A7U9R8V6-F1
#
_entry.id   AF-A0A7U9R8V6-F1
#
_cell.length_a   1.000
_cell.length_b   1.000
_cell.length_c   1.000
_cell.angle_alpha   90.00
_cell.angle_beta   90.00
_cell.angle_gamma   90.00
#
_symmetry.space_group_name_H-M   'P 1'
#
loop_
_entity.id
_entity.type
_entity.pdbx_description
1 polymer ?
#
loop_
_entity_poly.entity_id
_entity_poly.type
_entity_poly.pdbx_seq_one_letter_code
_entity_poly.pdbx_strand_id
1 'polypeptide(L)'
;MKNESIFKRLILLEILFLTGLSVVYFYKNKEVHCLASTAAEAGGQAGEFIKWVDFQVTAEALEKAYEYDRDTYGQEVHLNWIELLAYTAARTGGEFSKETLVNSYLEEAAAELSGGKTIEELTEGMKYYGYYLEAYTAVLGGMVGEYEIQVPAKASAGETQGEGEADAAGPPVWEKRYGLKAFLPIAKDFPYSDYDDFGVSRSYGYRRKHLGHDMMGQVGTPIYILTRIKVF
;
A
#
# COMPACT_ATOMS: atom_id res chain seq x y z
N MET A 1 -5.18 19.74 66.24
CA MET A 1 -5.12 21.05 65.56
C MET A 1 -4.01 21.18 64.50
N LYS A 2 -2.79 20.61 64.63
CA LYS A 2 -1.76 20.69 63.57
C LYS A 2 -2.08 19.88 62.30
N ASN A 3 -2.73 18.72 62.43
CA ASN A 3 -2.98 17.83 61.29
C ASN A 3 -4.12 18.33 60.37
N GLU A 4 -5.09 19.08 60.91
CA GLU A 4 -6.16 19.69 60.10
C GLU A 4 -5.65 20.81 59.20
N SER A 5 -4.61 21.56 59.62
CA SER A 5 -4.01 22.59 58.78
C SER A 5 -3.17 22.00 57.65
N ILE A 6 -2.56 20.83 57.87
CA ILE A 6 -1.82 20.07 56.86
C ILE A 6 -2.78 19.47 55.84
N PHE A 7 -3.89 18.87 56.29
CA PHE A 7 -4.90 18.28 55.41
C PHE A 7 -5.56 19.34 54.50
N LYS A 8 -5.89 20.52 55.05
CA LYS A 8 -6.40 21.66 54.26
C LYS A 8 -5.40 22.16 53.21
N ARG A 9 -4.10 22.15 53.52
CA ARG A 9 -3.03 22.53 52.57
C ARG A 9 -2.87 21.50 51.44
N LEU A 10 -3.08 20.22 51.74
CA LEU A 10 -2.99 19.13 50.76
C LEU A 10 -4.15 19.20 49.75
N ILE A 11 -5.38 19.42 50.23
CA ILE A 11 -6.56 19.64 49.38
C ILE A 11 -6.39 20.88 48.48
N LEU A 12 -5.84 21.97 49.03
CA LEU A 12 -5.56 23.18 48.24
C LEU A 12 -4.55 22.93 47.11
N LEU A 13 -3.53 22.11 47.36
CA LEU A 13 -2.52 21.73 46.35
C LEU A 13 -3.12 20.89 45.22
N GLU A 14 -4.01 19.95 45.55
CA GLU A 14 -4.67 19.09 44.58
C GLU A 14 -5.64 19.88 43.68
N ILE A 15 -6.38 20.83 44.25
CA ILE A 15 -7.24 21.75 43.47
C ILE A 15 -6.38 22.63 42.55
N LEU A 16 -5.22 23.11 43.03
CA LEU A 16 -4.31 23.91 42.22
C LEU A 16 -3.71 23.09 41.05
N PHE A 17 -3.44 21.81 41.28
CA PHE A 17 -2.95 20.90 40.24
C PHE A 17 -4.03 20.57 39.20
N LEU A 18 -5.26 20.28 39.64
CA LEU A 18 -6.40 20.04 38.76
C LEU A 18 -6.78 21.26 37.92
N THR A 19 -6.71 22.46 38.50
CA THR A 19 -6.93 23.71 37.76
C THR A 19 -5.81 23.97 36.74
N GLY A 20 -4.55 23.68 37.09
CA GLY A 20 -3.43 23.73 36.14
C GLY A 20 -3.60 22.77 34.96
N LEU A 21 -3.97 21.51 35.21
CA LEU A 21 -4.24 20.52 34.16
C LEU A 21 -5.42 20.91 33.29
N SER A 22 -6.50 21.45 33.88
CA SER A 22 -7.65 21.96 33.16
C SER A 22 -7.25 23.12 32.25
N VAL A 23 -6.44 24.07 32.73
CA VAL A 23 -5.94 25.18 31.91
C VAL A 23 -5.09 24.67 30.74
N VAL A 24 -4.19 23.71 30.95
CA VAL A 24 -3.39 23.10 29.87
C VAL A 24 -4.29 22.36 28.86
N TYR A 25 -5.30 21.63 29.34
CA TYR A 25 -6.29 20.97 28.49
C TYR A 25 -7.07 21.99 27.67
N PHE A 26 -7.54 23.08 28.28
CA PHE A 26 -8.22 24.18 27.60
C PHE A 26 -7.30 24.92 26.61
N TYR A 27 -6.00 25.08 26.90
CA TYR A 27 -5.04 25.68 25.96
C TYR A 27 -4.78 24.79 24.75
N LYS A 28 -4.55 23.49 24.95
CA LYS A 28 -4.45 22.51 23.84
C LYS A 28 -5.74 22.46 23.03
N ASN A 29 -6.89 22.43 23.70
CA ASN A 29 -8.16 22.40 23.01
C ASN A 29 -8.43 23.72 22.27
N LYS A 30 -7.96 24.87 22.78
CA LYS A 30 -8.04 26.18 22.10
C LYS A 30 -7.13 26.25 20.87
N GLU A 31 -5.93 25.66 20.88
CA GLU A 31 -5.11 25.51 19.67
C GLU A 31 -5.81 24.64 18.62
N VAL A 32 -6.39 23.50 19.02
CA VAL A 32 -7.16 22.64 18.13
C VAL A 32 -8.41 23.35 17.60
N HIS A 33 -9.10 24.12 18.44
CA HIS A 33 -10.29 24.88 18.05
C HIS A 33 -9.96 26.12 17.21
N CYS A 34 -8.78 26.72 17.39
CA CYS A 34 -8.23 27.79 16.57
C CYS A 34 -7.79 27.27 15.21
N LEU A 35 -7.13 26.10 15.16
CA LEU A 35 -6.81 25.42 13.90
C LEU A 35 -8.08 25.00 13.17
N ALA A 36 -9.08 24.49 13.90
CA ALA A 36 -10.39 24.17 13.35
C ALA A 36 -11.18 25.42 12.95
N SER A 37 -11.10 26.54 13.68
CA SER A 37 -11.77 27.79 13.31
C SER A 37 -11.06 28.51 12.17
N THR A 38 -9.73 28.42 12.07
CA THR A 38 -8.97 28.91 10.91
C THR A 38 -9.30 28.07 9.68
N ALA A 39 -9.46 26.75 9.83
CA ALA A 39 -9.98 25.88 8.77
C ALA A 39 -11.45 26.17 8.41
N ALA A 40 -12.27 26.58 9.38
CA ALA A 40 -13.68 26.94 9.17
C ALA A 40 -13.86 28.36 8.60
N GLU A 41 -13.05 29.33 9.00
CA GLU A 41 -13.03 30.71 8.49
C GLU A 41 -12.40 30.77 7.09
N ALA A 42 -11.45 29.89 6.77
CA ALA A 42 -11.02 29.63 5.40
C ALA A 42 -12.13 29.00 4.52
N GLY A 43 -13.22 28.51 5.12
CA GLY A 43 -14.40 27.98 4.43
C GLY A 43 -15.34 29.04 3.86
N GLY A 44 -15.07 30.33 4.08
CA GLY A 44 -15.86 31.45 3.55
C GLY A 44 -15.56 31.82 2.08
N GLN A 45 -14.49 31.28 1.49
CA GLN A 45 -14.17 31.46 0.07
C GLN A 45 -14.06 30.08 -0.58
N ALA A 46 -15.09 29.72 -1.34
CA ALA A 46 -15.13 28.53 -2.18
C ALA A 46 -14.12 28.63 -3.33
N GLY A 47 -12.84 28.39 -3.02
CA GLY A 47 -11.83 28.01 -4.00
C GLY A 47 -11.53 26.53 -3.82
N GLU A 48 -11.56 25.76 -4.90
CA GLU A 48 -11.06 24.38 -4.88
C GLU A 48 -9.57 24.40 -4.49
N PHE A 49 -9.26 24.04 -3.25
CA PHE A 49 -7.88 23.84 -2.83
C PHE A 49 -7.34 22.54 -3.44
N ILE A 50 -6.07 22.55 -3.84
CA ILE A 50 -5.36 21.32 -4.23
C ILE A 50 -5.24 20.44 -2.98
N LYS A 51 -5.86 19.26 -3.04
CA LYS A 51 -5.70 18.21 -2.04
C LYS A 51 -4.55 17.31 -2.48
N TRP A 52 -3.69 16.95 -1.53
CA TRP A 52 -2.56 16.05 -1.77
C TRP A 52 -2.39 15.11 -0.58
N VAL A 53 -1.82 13.94 -0.84
CA VAL A 53 -1.59 12.89 0.15
C VAL A 53 -0.24 12.27 -0.11
N ASP A 54 0.56 12.13 0.95
CA ASP A 54 1.79 11.35 0.85
C ASP A 54 1.43 9.87 0.89
N PHE A 55 1.85 9.14 -0.14
CA PHE A 55 1.75 7.70 -0.15
C PHE A 55 2.94 7.10 0.60
N GLN A 56 2.77 6.92 1.92
CA GLN A 56 3.80 6.36 2.82
C GLN A 56 3.49 4.94 3.29
N VAL A 57 2.62 4.22 2.58
CA VAL A 57 2.27 2.84 2.94
C VAL A 57 3.54 1.98 2.91
N THR A 58 3.81 1.28 4.01
CA THR A 58 4.99 0.41 4.13
C THR A 58 4.83 -0.86 3.30
N ALA A 59 5.94 -1.49 2.92
CA ALA A 59 5.93 -2.75 2.19
C ALA A 59 5.20 -3.85 2.97
N GLU A 60 5.38 -3.92 4.29
CA GLU A 60 4.68 -4.88 5.17
C GLU A 60 3.16 -4.67 5.15
N ALA A 61 2.69 -3.42 5.21
CA ALA A 61 1.26 -3.13 5.15
C ALA A 61 0.65 -3.49 3.79
N LEU A 62 1.39 -3.23 2.69
CA LEU A 62 0.99 -3.62 1.34
C LEU A 62 0.92 -5.14 1.20
N GLU A 63 1.94 -5.85 1.64
CA GLU A 63 2.02 -7.32 1.60
C GLU A 63 0.85 -7.93 2.37
N LYS A 64 0.62 -7.50 3.60
CA LYS A 64 -0.46 -8.01 4.45
C LYS A 64 -1.85 -7.74 3.86
N ALA A 65 -2.10 -6.54 3.37
CA ALA A 65 -3.36 -6.22 2.71
C ALA A 65 -3.57 -7.05 1.44
N TYR A 66 -2.50 -7.24 0.65
CA TYR A 66 -2.52 -8.09 -0.54
C TYR A 66 -2.79 -9.56 -0.22
N GLU A 67 -2.21 -10.10 0.86
CA GLU A 67 -2.47 -11.47 1.30
C GLU A 67 -3.95 -11.68 1.63
N TYR A 68 -4.57 -10.75 2.37
CA TYR A 68 -6.02 -10.83 2.64
C TYR A 68 -6.85 -10.85 1.35
N ASP A 69 -6.53 -10.00 0.38
CA ASP A 69 -7.24 -9.92 -0.90
C ASP A 69 -7.08 -11.21 -1.72
N ARG A 70 -5.83 -11.68 -1.89
CA ARG A 70 -5.52 -12.92 -2.59
C ARG A 70 -6.19 -14.14 -1.94
N ASP A 71 -6.12 -14.24 -0.62
CA ASP A 71 -6.55 -15.44 0.10
C ASP A 71 -8.08 -15.53 0.22
N THR A 72 -8.76 -14.37 0.21
CA THR A 72 -10.24 -14.30 0.22
C THR A 72 -10.86 -14.25 -1.17
N TYR A 73 -10.05 -14.21 -2.22
CA TYR A 73 -10.55 -14.26 -3.59
C TYR A 73 -11.30 -15.58 -3.86
N GLY A 74 -12.55 -15.46 -4.32
CA GLY A 74 -13.44 -16.60 -4.58
C GLY A 74 -14.20 -17.12 -3.35
N GLN A 75 -14.02 -16.51 -2.18
CA GLN A 75 -14.85 -16.78 -0.99
C GLN A 75 -16.15 -15.95 -1.02
N GLU A 76 -17.08 -16.23 -0.10
CA GLU A 76 -18.34 -15.46 0.04
C GLU A 76 -18.08 -14.00 0.40
N VAL A 77 -17.06 -13.75 1.21
CA VAL A 77 -16.58 -12.41 1.58
C VAL A 77 -15.18 -12.24 1.00
N HIS A 78 -15.02 -11.28 0.09
CA HIS A 78 -13.73 -10.90 -0.48
C HIS A 78 -13.27 -9.57 0.11
N LEU A 79 -12.04 -9.54 0.62
CA LEU A 79 -11.46 -8.37 1.27
C LEU A 79 -10.62 -7.58 0.28
N ASN A 80 -11.07 -6.40 -0.13
CA ASN A 80 -10.32 -5.56 -1.04
C ASN A 80 -9.12 -4.90 -0.32
N TRP A 81 -7.91 -5.16 -0.81
CA TRP A 81 -6.69 -4.62 -0.18
C TRP A 81 -6.63 -3.09 -0.13
N ILE A 82 -7.19 -2.38 -1.12
CA ILE A 82 -7.19 -0.90 -1.17
C ILE A 82 -8.13 -0.34 -0.10
N GLU A 83 -9.28 -0.99 0.11
CA GLU A 83 -10.23 -0.60 1.16
C GLU A 83 -9.65 -0.79 2.56
N LEU A 84 -8.94 -1.90 2.79
CA LEU A 84 -8.23 -2.16 4.05
C LEU A 84 -7.15 -1.10 4.32
N LEU A 85 -6.36 -0.74 3.31
CA LEU A 85 -5.33 0.29 3.43
C LEU A 85 -5.94 1.67 3.66
N ALA A 86 -7.04 2.01 2.98
CA ALA A 86 -7.75 3.27 3.16
C ALA A 86 -8.37 3.38 4.54
N TYR A 87 -8.92 2.28 5.09
CA TYR A 87 -9.42 2.20 6.47
C TYR A 87 -8.29 2.48 7.47
N THR A 88 -7.17 1.78 7.34
CA THR A 88 -6.02 1.96 8.23
C THR A 88 -5.47 3.39 8.14
N ALA A 89 -5.36 3.95 6.93
CA ALA A 89 -4.94 5.34 6.75
C ALA A 89 -5.92 6.35 7.38
N ALA A 90 -7.23 6.11 7.29
CA ALA A 90 -8.23 6.96 7.93
C ALA A 90 -8.10 6.93 9.47
N ARG A 91 -7.71 5.79 10.05
CA ARG A 91 -7.46 5.63 11.50
C ARG A 91 -6.14 6.22 11.97
N THR A 92 -5.06 6.04 11.21
CA THR A 92 -3.72 6.52 11.58
C THR A 92 -3.45 7.95 11.13
N GLY A 93 -4.32 8.54 10.30
CA GLY A 93 -4.09 9.84 9.69
C GLY A 93 -3.07 9.79 8.54
N GLY A 94 -2.96 8.65 7.86
CA GLY A 94 -2.02 8.43 6.77
C GLY A 94 -0.60 8.09 7.21
N GLU A 95 -0.34 7.94 8.52
CA GLU A 95 0.96 7.57 9.05
C GLU A 95 1.09 6.03 9.16
N PHE A 96 2.08 5.46 8.49
CA PHE A 96 2.36 4.01 8.52
C PHE A 96 3.65 3.65 9.29
N SER A 97 4.30 4.63 9.92
CA SER A 97 5.56 4.45 10.65
C SER A 97 5.46 3.49 11.85
N LYS A 98 4.26 3.26 12.38
CA LYS A 98 4.01 2.44 13.57
C LYS A 98 3.38 1.11 13.16
N GLU A 99 4.22 0.17 12.72
CA GLU A 99 3.84 -1.15 12.22
C GLU A 99 2.83 -1.87 13.14
N THR A 100 3.04 -1.87 14.45
CA THR A 100 2.11 -2.53 15.40
C THR A 100 0.69 -1.95 15.34
N LEU A 101 0.54 -0.63 15.21
CA LEU A 101 -0.78 0.00 15.11
C LEU A 101 -1.41 -0.26 13.74
N VAL A 102 -0.62 -0.12 12.68
CA VAL A 102 -1.06 -0.42 11.30
C VAL A 102 -1.57 -1.85 11.19
N ASN A 103 -0.80 -2.81 11.71
CA ASN A 103 -1.16 -4.22 11.71
C ASN A 103 -2.43 -4.49 12.52
N SER A 104 -2.60 -3.83 13.67
CA SER A 104 -3.83 -3.98 14.47
C SER A 104 -5.07 -3.45 13.75
N TYR A 105 -4.99 -2.31 13.05
CA TYR A 105 -6.12 -1.78 12.29
C TYR A 105 -6.45 -2.59 11.04
N LEU A 106 -5.43 -3.14 10.37
CA LEU A 106 -5.64 -4.08 9.24
C LEU A 106 -6.33 -5.36 9.71
N GLU A 107 -5.88 -5.95 10.81
CA GLU A 107 -6.50 -7.15 11.39
C GLU A 107 -7.93 -6.88 11.88
N GLU A 108 -8.16 -5.74 12.53
CA GLU A 108 -9.50 -5.31 12.96
C GLU A 108 -10.43 -5.18 11.75
N ALA A 109 -10.01 -4.48 10.70
CA ALA A 109 -10.80 -4.32 9.48
C ALA A 109 -11.09 -5.67 8.80
N ALA A 110 -10.07 -6.52 8.64
CA ALA A 110 -10.23 -7.83 8.04
C ALA A 110 -11.19 -8.71 8.84
N ALA A 111 -11.10 -8.71 10.17
CA ALA A 111 -11.98 -9.48 11.04
C ALA A 111 -13.44 -8.98 11.00
N GLU A 112 -13.65 -7.66 10.99
CA GLU A 112 -14.98 -7.05 10.97
C GLU A 112 -15.69 -7.29 9.63
N LEU A 113 -14.97 -7.16 8.51
CA LEU A 113 -15.49 -7.45 7.17
C LEU A 113 -15.75 -8.95 7.01
N SER A 114 -14.84 -9.82 7.47
CA SER A 114 -15.07 -11.27 7.47
C SER A 114 -16.24 -11.69 8.37
N GLY A 115 -16.57 -10.88 9.38
CA GLY A 115 -17.74 -11.04 10.24
C GLY A 115 -19.08 -10.67 9.59
N GLY A 116 -19.06 -10.20 8.33
CA GLY A 116 -20.24 -9.85 7.54
C GLY A 116 -20.66 -8.39 7.64
N LYS A 117 -19.85 -7.51 8.26
CA LYS A 117 -20.08 -6.07 8.17
C LYS A 117 -19.73 -5.57 6.78
N THR A 118 -20.49 -4.59 6.31
CA THR A 118 -20.18 -3.91 5.06
C THR A 118 -19.10 -2.85 5.26
N ILE A 119 -18.39 -2.48 4.18
CA ILE A 119 -17.35 -1.45 4.25
C ILE A 119 -17.94 -0.08 4.60
N GLU A 120 -19.18 0.18 4.19
CA GLU A 120 -19.93 1.39 4.50
C GLU A 120 -20.23 1.51 6.00
N GLU A 121 -20.64 0.42 6.64
CA GLU A 121 -20.87 0.37 8.09
C GLU A 121 -19.57 0.52 8.87
N LEU A 122 -18.49 -0.12 8.40
CA LEU A 122 -17.18 -0.06 9.05
C LEU A 122 -16.58 1.36 9.01
N THR A 123 -16.85 2.09 7.93
CA THR A 123 -16.29 3.42 7.68
C THR A 123 -17.26 4.56 8.03
N GLU A 124 -18.40 4.24 8.64
CA GLU A 124 -19.38 5.21 9.07
C GLU A 124 -18.76 6.22 10.06
N GLY A 125 -18.86 7.51 9.75
CA GLY A 125 -18.26 8.58 10.56
C GLY A 125 -16.77 8.85 10.29
N MET A 126 -16.12 8.10 9.39
CA MET A 126 -14.73 8.38 8.98
C MET A 126 -14.66 9.46 7.91
N LYS A 127 -14.52 10.72 8.34
CA LYS A 127 -14.46 11.90 7.45
C LYS A 127 -13.47 11.78 6.29
N TYR A 128 -12.34 11.10 6.49
CA TYR A 128 -11.24 11.03 5.53
C TYR A 128 -11.14 9.70 4.77
N TYR A 129 -12.00 8.71 5.06
CA TYR A 129 -11.93 7.40 4.41
C TYR A 129 -12.06 7.50 2.89
N GLY A 130 -13.10 8.17 2.39
CA GLY A 130 -13.31 8.34 0.95
C GLY A 130 -12.15 9.06 0.24
N TYR A 131 -11.47 9.97 0.94
CA TYR A 131 -10.30 10.66 0.42
C TYR A 131 -9.10 9.72 0.25
N TYR A 132 -8.81 8.88 1.25
CA TYR A 132 -7.75 7.88 1.16
C TYR A 132 -8.08 6.79 0.15
N LEU A 133 -9.34 6.36 0.07
CA LEU A 133 -9.79 5.37 -0.90
C LEU A 133 -9.55 5.84 -2.33
N GLU A 134 -9.98 7.07 -2.66
CA GLU A 134 -9.74 7.67 -3.98
C GLU A 134 -8.24 7.75 -4.29
N ALA A 135 -7.45 8.27 -3.36
CA ALA A 135 -6.02 8.42 -3.53
C ALA A 135 -5.28 7.08 -3.74
N TYR A 136 -5.57 6.08 -2.90
CA TYR A 136 -4.90 4.79 -2.98
C TYR A 136 -5.39 3.99 -4.18
N THR A 137 -6.64 4.14 -4.58
CA THR A 137 -7.16 3.60 -5.85
C THR A 137 -6.41 4.19 -7.05
N ALA A 138 -6.08 5.47 -7.04
CA ALA A 138 -5.31 6.09 -8.12
C ALA A 138 -3.88 5.53 -8.24
N VAL A 139 -3.28 5.11 -7.12
CA VAL A 139 -1.91 4.57 -7.09
C VAL A 139 -1.87 3.06 -7.37
N LEU A 140 -2.76 2.31 -6.73
CA LEU A 140 -2.71 0.84 -6.65
C LEU A 140 -3.79 0.16 -7.50
N GLY A 141 -4.78 0.92 -7.98
CA GLY A 141 -5.91 0.41 -8.74
C GLY A 141 -5.48 -0.34 -9.98
N GLY A 142 -6.01 -1.55 -10.16
CA GLY A 142 -5.72 -2.41 -11.30
C GLY A 142 -4.39 -3.16 -11.23
N MET A 143 -3.62 -3.05 -10.14
CA MET A 143 -2.41 -3.85 -9.95
C MET A 143 -2.72 -5.29 -9.52
N VAL A 144 -3.79 -5.51 -8.77
CA VAL A 144 -4.27 -6.82 -8.32
C VAL A 144 -5.54 -7.17 -9.07
N GLY A 145 -5.61 -8.39 -9.61
CA GLY A 145 -6.77 -8.86 -10.34
C GLY A 145 -6.55 -10.19 -11.04
N GLU A 146 -7.52 -10.58 -11.86
CA GLU A 146 -7.41 -11.74 -12.74
C GLU A 146 -6.43 -11.46 -13.89
N TYR A 147 -5.54 -12.40 -14.16
CA TYR A 147 -4.63 -12.32 -15.29
C TYR A 147 -4.34 -13.71 -15.87
N GLU A 148 -3.92 -13.72 -17.12
CA GLU A 148 -3.46 -14.92 -17.80
C GLU A 148 -1.93 -14.92 -17.88
N ILE A 149 -1.34 -16.11 -17.68
CA ILE A 149 0.07 -16.37 -17.96
C ILE A 149 0.21 -17.58 -18.86
N GLN A 150 1.28 -17.54 -19.63
CA GLN A 150 1.68 -18.66 -20.46
C GLN A 150 2.62 -19.56 -19.66
N VAL A 151 2.21 -20.81 -19.42
CA VAL A 151 3.01 -21.81 -18.71
C VAL A 151 3.39 -22.95 -19.67
N PRO A 152 4.59 -23.54 -19.52
CA PRO A 152 4.94 -24.73 -20.27
C PRO A 152 4.00 -25.88 -19.88
N ALA A 153 3.57 -26.69 -20.86
CA ALA A 153 2.56 -27.74 -20.67
C ALA A 153 2.88 -28.75 -19.54
N LYS A 154 4.16 -28.92 -19.18
CA LYS A 154 4.58 -29.77 -18.05
C LYS A 154 4.32 -29.11 -16.68
N ALA A 155 4.37 -27.77 -16.59
CA ALA A 155 4.15 -27.04 -15.34
C ALA A 155 2.66 -26.97 -14.95
N SER A 156 1.76 -26.94 -15.93
CA SER A 156 0.31 -26.95 -15.69
C SER A 156 -0.23 -28.30 -15.17
N ALA A 157 0.56 -29.38 -15.26
CA ALA A 157 0.18 -30.73 -14.84
C ALA A 157 0.62 -31.08 -13.40
N GLY A 158 1.22 -30.16 -12.65
CA GLY A 158 1.61 -30.39 -11.26
C GLY A 158 2.80 -31.34 -11.06
N GLU A 159 3.60 -31.58 -12.09
CA GLU A 159 4.79 -32.44 -12.01
C GLU A 159 6.04 -31.59 -11.67
N THR A 160 6.59 -31.81 -10.46
CA THR A 160 7.85 -31.23 -9.99
C THR A 160 8.98 -31.55 -10.98
N GLN A 161 9.73 -30.52 -11.39
CA GLN A 161 10.85 -30.63 -12.32
C GLN A 161 11.92 -31.61 -11.79
N GLY A 162 12.06 -32.76 -12.45
CA GLY A 162 13.33 -33.46 -12.54
C GLY A 162 14.17 -32.82 -13.64
N GLU A 163 15.39 -32.42 -13.32
CA GLU A 163 16.36 -31.86 -14.27
C GLU A 163 16.72 -32.91 -15.32
N GLY A 164 16.14 -32.81 -16.52
CA GLY A 164 16.49 -33.65 -17.66
C GLY A 164 15.51 -33.53 -18.81
N GLU A 165 16.06 -33.21 -19.99
CA GLU A 165 15.40 -33.26 -21.32
C GLU A 165 14.46 -32.09 -21.66
N ALA A 166 15.11 -30.98 -22.03
CA ALA A 166 14.59 -30.05 -23.02
C ALA A 166 14.58 -30.76 -24.39
N ASP A 167 13.41 -31.08 -24.93
CA ASP A 167 13.13 -31.24 -26.38
C ASP A 167 11.75 -31.84 -26.71
N ALA A 168 10.88 -32.04 -25.72
CA ALA A 168 9.47 -32.37 -25.95
C ALA A 168 8.53 -31.56 -25.05
N ALA A 169 8.56 -30.23 -25.17
CA ALA A 169 7.55 -29.37 -24.56
C ALA A 169 6.40 -29.18 -25.56
N GLY A 170 5.21 -29.68 -25.21
CA GLY A 170 3.97 -29.40 -25.97
C GLY A 170 3.68 -27.89 -26.08
N PRO A 171 2.71 -27.48 -26.91
CA PRO A 171 2.39 -26.07 -27.08
C PRO A 171 2.08 -25.43 -25.72
N PRO A 172 2.56 -24.20 -25.47
CA PRO A 172 2.35 -23.53 -24.21
C PRO A 172 0.85 -23.35 -23.90
N VAL A 173 0.48 -23.51 -22.64
CA VAL A 173 -0.92 -23.43 -22.17
C VAL A 173 -1.14 -22.11 -21.45
N TRP A 174 -2.27 -21.46 -21.71
CA TRP A 174 -2.69 -20.26 -20.98
C TRP A 174 -3.42 -20.66 -19.70
N GLU A 175 -2.93 -20.19 -18.56
CA GLU A 175 -3.50 -20.43 -17.24
C GLU A 175 -4.03 -19.12 -16.66
N LYS A 176 -5.27 -19.13 -16.14
CA LYS A 176 -5.87 -18.00 -15.41
C LYS A 176 -5.42 -18.03 -13.96
N ARG A 177 -4.91 -16.92 -13.46
CA ARG A 177 -4.48 -16.72 -12.07
C ARG A 177 -5.06 -15.42 -11.51
N TYR A 178 -5.09 -15.33 -10.20
CA TYR A 178 -5.42 -14.10 -9.48
C TYR A 178 -4.21 -13.65 -8.66
N GLY A 179 -3.94 -12.35 -8.64
CA GLY A 179 -2.89 -11.78 -7.81
C GLY A 179 -2.30 -10.51 -8.39
N LEU A 180 -1.12 -10.14 -7.89
CA LEU A 180 -0.44 -8.92 -8.30
C LEU A 180 0.21 -9.08 -9.68
N LYS A 181 -0.27 -8.29 -10.66
CA LYS A 181 0.34 -8.10 -11.98
C LYS A 181 0.33 -6.62 -12.32
N ALA A 182 1.32 -5.90 -11.82
CA ALA A 182 1.54 -4.50 -12.15
C ALA A 182 2.50 -4.37 -13.34
N PHE A 183 2.20 -3.46 -14.26
CA PHE A 183 3.13 -3.07 -15.31
C PHE A 183 3.97 -1.90 -14.83
N LEU A 184 5.25 -1.88 -15.20
CA LEU A 184 6.02 -0.64 -15.14
C LEU A 184 5.23 0.43 -15.91
N PRO A 185 5.27 1.72 -15.54
CA PRO A 185 4.71 2.82 -16.32
C PRO A 185 5.53 3.06 -17.60
N ILE A 186 5.88 2.00 -18.31
CA ILE A 186 6.20 2.02 -19.72
C ILE A 186 4.84 2.06 -20.42
N ALA A 187 4.63 3.06 -21.27
CA ALA A 187 3.33 3.32 -21.85
C ALA A 187 2.75 2.04 -22.48
N LYS A 188 1.44 1.85 -22.28
CA LYS A 188 0.61 0.69 -22.67
C LYS A 188 0.85 0.19 -24.11
N ASP A 189 1.37 1.06 -24.98
CA ASP A 189 1.62 0.82 -26.40
C ASP A 189 3.10 0.52 -26.73
N PHE A 190 3.97 0.32 -25.74
CA PHE A 190 5.37 -0.06 -25.94
C PHE A 190 5.69 -1.43 -25.35
N PRO A 191 5.11 -2.52 -25.90
CA PRO A 191 5.48 -3.86 -25.48
C PRO A 191 6.97 -4.09 -25.77
N TYR A 192 7.64 -4.74 -24.83
CA TYR A 192 8.97 -5.30 -25.04
C TYR A 192 8.97 -6.77 -24.62
N SER A 193 9.82 -7.56 -25.26
CA SER A 193 10.15 -8.92 -24.84
C SER A 193 11.63 -8.97 -24.55
N ASP A 194 12.04 -9.64 -23.49
CA ASP A 194 13.43 -9.92 -23.21
C ASP A 194 13.82 -11.33 -23.67
N TYR A 195 15.12 -11.51 -23.89
CA TYR A 195 15.70 -12.83 -24.10
C TYR A 195 16.91 -12.95 -23.18
N ASP A 196 16.86 -13.93 -22.27
CA ASP A 196 17.97 -14.23 -21.38
C ASP A 196 19.03 -15.02 -22.13
N ASP A 197 20.00 -14.32 -22.71
CA ASP A 197 21.19 -14.88 -23.32
C ASP A 197 22.46 -14.66 -22.50
N PHE A 198 22.30 -14.50 -21.18
CA PHE A 198 23.42 -14.26 -20.29
C PHE A 198 24.42 -15.42 -20.35
N GLY A 199 25.64 -15.13 -20.80
CA GLY A 199 26.71 -16.12 -20.95
C GLY A 199 26.71 -16.91 -22.26
N VAL A 200 25.73 -16.71 -23.16
CA VAL A 200 25.70 -17.36 -24.47
C VAL A 200 26.86 -16.84 -25.33
N SER A 201 27.62 -17.76 -25.95
CA SER A 201 28.75 -17.40 -26.80
C SER A 201 28.27 -17.06 -28.20
N ARG A 202 28.51 -15.83 -28.64
CA ARG A 202 28.27 -15.44 -30.04
C ARG A 202 29.53 -15.67 -30.87
N SER A 203 29.37 -16.17 -32.10
CA SER A 203 30.47 -16.47 -33.04
C SER A 203 30.58 -15.45 -34.17
N TYR A 204 30.51 -14.15 -33.86
CA TYR A 204 30.87 -13.11 -34.84
C TYR A 204 32.36 -12.79 -34.72
N GLY A 205 33.20 -13.56 -35.41
CA GLY A 205 34.64 -13.30 -35.59
C GLY A 205 35.56 -13.45 -34.36
N TYR A 206 35.04 -13.38 -33.13
CA TYR A 206 35.79 -13.61 -31.89
C TYR A 206 34.86 -14.10 -30.75
N ARG A 207 35.26 -15.13 -29.98
CA ARG A 207 34.46 -15.66 -28.86
C ARG A 207 34.40 -14.64 -27.72
N ARG A 208 33.25 -14.01 -27.53
CA ARG A 208 32.91 -13.25 -26.32
C ARG A 208 31.67 -13.87 -25.68
N LYS A 209 31.68 -13.97 -24.36
CA LYS A 209 30.47 -14.29 -23.59
C LYS A 209 29.62 -13.01 -23.54
N HIS A 210 28.35 -13.09 -23.94
CA HIS A 210 27.43 -11.99 -23.74
C HIS A 210 27.18 -11.81 -22.24
N LEU A 211 27.33 -10.61 -21.70
CA LEU A 211 27.13 -10.28 -20.28
C LEU A 211 26.13 -9.12 -20.19
N GLY A 212 24.98 -9.30 -20.82
CA GLY A 212 23.90 -8.34 -20.87
C GLY A 212 22.58 -9.07 -21.09
N HIS A 213 21.47 -8.35 -20.89
CA HIS A 213 20.14 -8.81 -21.28
C HIS A 213 19.73 -8.07 -22.55
N ASP A 214 19.31 -8.80 -23.57
CA ASP A 214 18.75 -8.20 -24.77
C ASP A 214 17.26 -7.92 -24.56
N MET A 215 16.86 -6.66 -24.76
CA MET A 215 15.46 -6.26 -24.79
C MET A 215 15.05 -5.95 -26.23
N MET A 216 14.01 -6.62 -26.71
CA MET A 216 13.40 -6.40 -28.03
C MET A 216 12.15 -5.55 -27.85
N GLY A 217 12.17 -4.32 -28.35
CA GLY A 217 11.02 -3.40 -28.33
C GLY A 217 10.61 -2.97 -29.73
N GLN A 218 9.45 -2.33 -29.85
CA GLN A 218 9.05 -1.67 -31.09
C GLN A 218 9.94 -0.45 -31.39
N VAL A 219 10.06 -0.10 -32.67
CA VAL A 219 10.76 1.13 -33.08
C VAL A 219 10.05 2.33 -32.46
N GLY A 220 10.76 3.10 -31.64
CA GLY A 220 10.20 4.26 -30.93
C GLY A 220 9.93 4.03 -29.44
N THR A 221 10.17 2.82 -28.91
CA THR A 221 10.09 2.58 -27.45
C THR A 221 11.04 3.50 -26.68
N PRO A 222 10.53 4.34 -25.76
CA PRO A 222 11.38 5.23 -24.98
C PRO A 222 12.27 4.42 -24.03
N ILE A 223 13.56 4.76 -24.00
CA ILE A 223 14.55 4.14 -23.09
C ILE A 223 14.78 5.11 -21.94
N TYR A 224 14.54 4.66 -20.71
CA TYR A 224 14.80 5.45 -19.50
C TYR A 224 16.03 4.93 -18.76
N ILE A 225 16.80 5.84 -18.16
CA ILE A 225 17.97 5.50 -17.37
C ILE A 225 17.51 5.10 -15.96
N LEU A 226 17.75 3.85 -15.59
CA LEU A 226 17.41 3.33 -14.26
C LEU A 226 18.25 3.97 -13.14
N THR A 227 19.56 4.10 -13.35
CA THR A 227 20.47 4.59 -12.30
C THR A 227 21.58 5.46 -12.89
N ARG A 228 21.87 6.59 -12.23
CA ARG A 228 23.03 7.42 -12.54
C ARG A 228 24.23 6.93 -11.72
N ILE A 229 25.23 6.35 -12.38
CA ILE A 229 26.49 5.98 -11.73
C ILE A 229 27.35 7.25 -11.59
N LYS A 230 27.60 7.67 -10.35
CA LYS A 230 28.55 8.73 -10.04
C LYS A 230 29.92 8.08 -9.90
N VAL A 231 30.75 8.21 -10.94
CA VAL A 231 32.15 7.78 -10.89
C VAL A 231 32.90 8.82 -10.05
N PHE A 232 33.53 8.38 -8.96
CA PHE A 232 34.41 9.21 -8.13
C PHE A 232 35.75 9.43 -8.81
#